data_AF-A0AAW0PKS9-F1
#
_entry.id   AF-A0AAW0PKS9-F1
#
_cell.length_a   1.000
_cell.length_b   1.000
_cell.length_c   1.000
_cell.angle_alpha   90.00
_cell.angle_beta   90.00
_cell.angle_gamma   90.00
#
_symmetry.space_group_name_H-M   'P 1'
#
loop_
_entity.id
_entity.type
_entity.pdbx_description
1 polymer ?
#
loop_
_entity_poly.entity_id
_entity_poly.type
_entity_poly.pdbx_seq_one_letter_code
_entity_poly.pdbx_strand_id
1 'polypeptide(L)'
;MDAVSANCLTDVRPLALKACVIGIDEGQFFPDTVPFAEEMANLGKIVIVAALDGTFQRKAFGNILSLVPLAESVVKLHAVCMQCYKEAAYTKRIGAEKEVEVIGGADKYQAVCRKCYGGLVERRTAPPSEKRLHNMHLQGNSWMQAFPGSFSPAYISENRTCLNKGVNEFRCRVSF
;
A
#
# COMPACT_ATOMS: atom_id res chain seq x y z
N MET A 1 18.54 -14.97 6.26
CA MET A 1 19.02 -13.88 7.12
C MET A 1 17.92 -13.59 8.12
N ASP A 2 18.29 -13.38 9.37
CA ASP A 2 17.33 -13.12 10.44
C ASP A 2 16.96 -11.63 10.47
N ALA A 3 15.69 -11.34 10.73
CA ALA A 3 15.22 -9.97 10.91
C ALA A 3 15.62 -9.47 12.31
N VAL A 4 16.02 -8.20 12.39
CA VAL A 4 16.34 -7.54 13.67
C VAL A 4 15.16 -6.68 14.09
N SER A 5 14.53 -7.04 15.20
CA SER A 5 13.48 -6.22 15.80
C SER A 5 14.09 -4.94 16.37
N ALA A 6 13.42 -3.81 16.15
CA ALA A 6 13.80 -2.52 16.69
C ALA A 6 12.55 -1.72 17.09
N ASN A 7 12.71 -0.76 17.99
CA ASN A 7 11.70 0.27 18.25
C ASN A 7 12.06 1.59 17.55
N CYS A 8 13.35 1.81 17.31
CA CYS A 8 13.91 2.98 16.64
C CYS A 8 14.98 2.47 15.66
N LEU A 9 14.96 2.92 14.40
CA LEU A 9 15.91 2.46 13.38
C LEU A 9 17.34 2.89 13.68
N THR A 10 17.49 3.99 14.42
CA THR A 10 18.77 4.48 14.93
C THR A 10 19.52 3.42 15.76
N ASP A 11 18.80 2.56 16.49
CA ASP A 11 19.38 1.51 17.34
C ASP A 11 20.14 0.44 16.52
N VAL A 12 19.67 0.19 15.29
CA VAL A 12 20.25 -0.79 14.36
C VAL A 12 21.18 -0.15 13.33
N ARG A 13 21.42 1.17 13.42
CA ARG A 13 22.31 1.91 12.51
C ARG A 13 23.70 1.27 12.34
N PRO A 14 24.41 0.78 13.39
CA PRO A 14 25.71 0.15 13.22
C PRO A 14 25.68 -1.13 12.36
N LEU A 15 24.54 -1.83 12.34
CA LEU A 15 24.33 -3.00 11.49
C LEU A 15 23.99 -2.57 10.06
N ALA A 16 23.10 -1.59 9.92
CA ALA A 16 22.70 -1.03 8.63
C ALA A 16 23.89 -0.47 7.83
N LEU A 17 24.86 0.15 8.53
CA LEU A 17 26.10 0.64 7.92
C LEU A 17 26.94 -0.46 7.25
N LYS A 18 26.86 -1.70 7.74
CA LYS A 18 27.59 -2.86 7.19
C LYS A 18 26.86 -3.54 6.02
N ALA A 19 25.58 -3.18 5.78
CA ALA A 19 24.76 -3.76 4.72
C ALA A 19 24.80 -2.91 3.44
N CYS A 20 24.70 -3.56 2.27
CA CYS A 20 24.48 -2.88 0.98
C CYS A 20 22.98 -2.59 0.74
N VAL A 21 22.08 -3.45 1.25
CA VAL A 21 20.63 -3.36 1.09
C VAL A 21 19.94 -3.42 2.45
N ILE A 22 18.97 -2.54 2.68
CA ILE A 22 18.21 -2.42 3.93
C ILE A 22 16.72 -2.58 3.61
N GLY A 23 16.07 -3.54 4.25
CA GLY A 23 14.61 -3.68 4.25
C GLY A 23 14.04 -3.18 5.58
N ILE A 24 13.06 -2.30 5.51
CA ILE A 24 12.30 -1.83 6.67
C ILE A 24 10.86 -2.32 6.48
N ASP A 25 10.43 -3.24 7.34
CA ASP A 25 9.05 -3.72 7.37
C ASP A 25 8.23 -2.90 8.37
N GLU A 26 6.94 -2.74 8.10
CA GLU A 26 6.02 -1.92 8.89
C GLU A 26 6.54 -0.50 9.23
N GLY A 27 7.16 0.16 8.23
CA GLY A 27 7.84 1.46 8.37
C GLY A 27 6.99 2.58 8.98
N GLN A 28 5.65 2.46 9.00
CA GLN A 28 4.76 3.43 9.64
C GLN A 28 4.90 3.50 11.17
N PHE A 29 5.45 2.47 11.81
CA PHE A 29 5.60 2.41 13.27
C PHE A 29 6.91 3.04 13.78
N PHE A 30 7.90 3.26 12.92
CA PHE A 30 9.14 3.89 13.34
C PHE A 30 9.07 5.41 13.15
N PRO A 31 9.26 6.21 14.21
CA PRO A 31 9.21 7.67 14.10
C PRO A 31 10.38 8.22 13.26
N ASP A 32 11.49 7.49 13.20
CA ASP A 32 12.72 7.86 12.50
C ASP A 32 12.86 7.25 11.10
N THR A 33 11.80 6.62 10.53
CA THR A 33 11.84 6.03 9.17
C THR A 33 12.35 7.01 8.14
N VAL A 34 11.78 8.22 8.08
CA VAL A 34 12.13 9.22 7.07
C VAL A 34 13.60 9.66 7.14
N PRO A 35 14.11 10.18 8.27
CA PRO A 35 15.51 10.60 8.34
C PRO A 35 16.48 9.42 8.17
N PHE A 36 16.15 8.23 8.67
CA PHE A 36 17.01 7.05 8.53
C PHE A 36 17.10 6.57 7.08
N ALA A 37 15.97 6.49 6.38
CA ALA A 37 15.88 6.15 4.97
C ALA A 37 16.75 7.07 4.10
N GLU A 38 16.57 8.38 4.28
CA GLU A 38 17.29 9.41 3.55
C GLU A 38 18.80 9.36 3.83
N GLU A 39 19.19 9.22 5.10
CA GLU A 39 20.60 9.09 5.48
C GLU A 39 21.24 7.87 4.81
N MET A 40 20.61 6.70 4.92
CA MET A 40 21.15 5.45 4.37
C MET A 40 21.22 5.47 2.85
N ALA A 41 20.21 6.05 2.17
CA ALA A 41 20.21 6.22 0.72
C ALA A 41 21.34 7.15 0.25
N ASN A 42 21.56 8.28 0.94
CA ASN A 42 22.66 9.20 0.65
C ASN A 42 24.05 8.59 0.89
N LEU A 43 24.14 7.58 1.77
CA LEU A 43 25.35 6.76 1.96
C LEU A 43 25.54 5.68 0.87
N GLY A 44 24.72 5.69 -0.19
CA GLY A 44 24.82 4.77 -1.32
C GLY A 44 24.20 3.39 -1.07
N LYS A 45 23.31 3.26 -0.09
CA LYS A 45 22.61 2.01 0.21
C LYS A 45 21.29 1.94 -0.54
N ILE A 46 20.85 0.72 -0.84
CA ILE A 46 19.49 0.47 -1.35
C ILE A 46 18.58 0.30 -0.13
N VAL A 47 17.59 1.18 0.02
CA VAL A 47 16.62 1.09 1.12
C VAL A 47 15.24 0.78 0.54
N ILE A 48 14.62 -0.26 1.09
CA ILE A 48 13.29 -0.72 0.70
C ILE A 48 12.38 -0.62 1.91
N VAL A 49 11.36 0.23 1.85
CA VAL A 49 10.41 0.43 2.96
C VAL A 49 9.06 -0.16 2.60
N ALA A 50 8.61 -1.16 3.36
CA ALA A 50 7.25 -1.66 3.34
C ALA A 50 6.45 -0.97 4.46
N ALA A 51 5.36 -0.30 4.11
CA ALA A 51 4.57 0.43 5.11
C ALA A 51 3.12 0.69 4.67
N LEU A 52 2.26 0.97 5.65
CA LEU A 52 0.88 1.39 5.43
C LEU A 52 0.80 2.89 5.08
N ASP A 53 0.19 3.28 3.96
CA ASP A 53 -0.05 4.73 3.70
C ASP A 53 -1.15 5.32 4.57
N GLY A 54 -2.15 4.50 4.89
CA GLY A 54 -3.37 4.91 5.54
C GLY A 54 -3.66 4.15 6.83
N THR A 55 -4.15 4.85 7.84
CA THR A 55 -4.79 4.25 9.01
C THR A 55 -6.16 3.65 8.64
N PHE A 56 -6.80 2.96 9.59
CA PHE A 56 -8.18 2.47 9.43
C PHE A 56 -9.22 3.57 9.10
N GLN A 57 -8.88 4.84 9.36
CA GLN A 57 -9.69 6.01 9.02
C GLN A 57 -9.34 6.62 7.66
N ARG A 58 -8.41 6.01 6.90
CA ARG A 58 -7.85 6.52 5.64
C ARG A 58 -7.17 7.89 5.78
N LYS A 59 -6.58 8.15 6.95
CA LYS A 59 -5.66 9.27 7.19
C LYS A 59 -4.23 8.79 7.05
N ALA A 60 -3.29 9.68 6.71
CA ALA A 60 -1.87 9.37 6.66
C ALA A 60 -1.42 8.64 7.94
N PHE A 61 -0.67 7.54 7.79
CA PHE A 61 -0.13 6.79 8.92
C PHE A 61 1.28 7.32 9.26
N GLY A 62 1.42 7.95 10.42
CA GLY A 62 2.70 8.51 10.86
C GLY A 62 3.26 9.53 9.86
N ASN A 63 4.56 9.47 9.61
CA ASN A 63 5.28 10.32 8.66
C ASN A 63 5.61 9.61 7.33
N ILE A 64 5.02 8.45 7.06
CA ILE A 64 5.45 7.60 5.94
C ILE A 64 5.30 8.27 4.58
N LEU A 65 4.27 9.11 4.41
CA LEU A 65 4.01 9.82 3.15
C LEU A 65 5.10 10.86 2.85
N SER A 66 5.88 11.28 3.85
CA SER A 66 7.03 12.15 3.64
C SER A 66 8.19 11.46 2.91
N LEU A 67 8.19 10.12 2.79
CA LEU A 67 9.13 9.40 1.93
C LEU A 67 8.83 9.56 0.45
N VAL A 68 7.58 9.84 0.06
CA VAL A 68 7.16 9.91 -1.34
C VAL A 68 7.99 10.89 -2.17
N PRO A 69 8.27 12.13 -1.74
CA PRO A 69 9.12 13.05 -2.49
C PRO A 69 10.61 12.69 -2.48
N LEU A 70 11.05 11.85 -1.54
CA LEU A 70 12.45 11.42 -1.41
C LEU A 70 12.74 10.14 -2.20
N ALA A 71 11.70 9.36 -2.49
CA ALA A 71 11.82 8.05 -3.11
C ALA A 71 11.98 8.09 -4.62
N GLU A 72 12.92 7.32 -5.18
CA GLU A 72 13.00 7.11 -6.63
C GLU A 72 11.85 6.25 -7.16
N SER A 73 11.28 5.36 -6.34
CA SER A 73 10.13 4.53 -6.72
C SER A 73 9.13 4.40 -5.59
N VAL A 74 7.84 4.61 -5.91
CA VAL A 74 6.71 4.38 -5.01
C VAL A 74 5.69 3.47 -5.68
N VAL A 75 5.37 2.34 -5.06
CA VAL A 75 4.33 1.42 -5.54
C VAL A 75 3.29 1.23 -4.45
N LYS A 76 2.01 1.47 -4.76
CA LYS A 76 0.88 1.13 -3.90
C LYS A 76 0.29 -0.23 -4.30
N LEU A 77 0.32 -1.18 -3.38
CA LEU A 77 -0.26 -2.52 -3.59
C LEU A 77 -1.78 -2.53 -3.37
N HIS A 78 -2.42 -3.56 -3.89
CA HIS A 78 -3.85 -3.82 -3.73
C HIS A 78 -4.06 -5.24 -3.18
N ALA A 79 -5.04 -5.39 -2.31
CA ALA A 79 -5.48 -6.67 -1.75
C ALA A 79 -6.72 -7.18 -2.48
N VAL A 80 -7.22 -8.34 -2.03
CA VAL A 80 -8.58 -8.80 -2.33
C VAL A 80 -9.52 -8.32 -1.23
N CYS A 81 -10.63 -7.70 -1.62
CA CYS A 81 -11.66 -7.23 -0.70
C CYS A 81 -12.37 -8.41 -0.03
N MET A 82 -12.33 -8.45 1.30
CA MET A 82 -12.93 -9.52 2.10
C MET A 82 -14.48 -9.52 2.10
N GLN A 83 -15.13 -8.52 1.50
CA GLN A 83 -16.60 -8.41 1.45
C GLN A 83 -17.17 -8.66 0.06
N CYS A 84 -16.48 -8.21 -1.00
CA CYS A 84 -16.99 -8.31 -2.38
C CYS A 84 -16.00 -8.92 -3.37
N TYR A 85 -14.83 -9.37 -2.92
CA TYR A 85 -13.80 -10.08 -3.69
C TYR A 85 -13.20 -9.30 -4.88
N LYS A 86 -13.44 -7.99 -4.97
CA LYS A 86 -12.78 -7.06 -5.89
C LYS A 86 -11.46 -6.54 -5.30
N GLU A 87 -10.73 -5.72 -6.05
CA GLU A 87 -9.54 -5.04 -5.53
C GLU A 87 -9.85 -4.18 -4.29
N ALA A 88 -9.04 -4.34 -3.25
CA ALA A 88 -9.09 -3.59 -2.01
C ALA A 88 -7.86 -2.68 -1.89
N ALA A 89 -8.11 -1.45 -1.48
CA ALA A 89 -7.08 -0.41 -1.34
C ALA A 89 -7.06 0.22 0.06
N TYR A 90 -7.91 -0.28 0.97
CA TYR A 90 -8.12 0.27 2.30
C TYR A 90 -8.24 -0.85 3.33
N THR A 91 -7.80 -0.55 4.54
CA THR A 91 -8.01 -1.41 5.69
C THR A 91 -9.15 -0.84 6.56
N LYS A 92 -10.15 -1.67 6.85
CA LYS A 92 -11.30 -1.35 7.69
C LYS A 92 -11.19 -2.12 9.01
N ARG A 93 -11.31 -1.42 10.13
CA ARG A 93 -11.40 -2.06 11.45
C ARG A 93 -12.78 -2.69 11.66
N ILE A 94 -12.81 -3.90 12.22
CA ILE A 94 -14.03 -4.63 12.58
C ILE A 94 -14.54 -4.21 13.96
N GLY A 95 -13.63 -4.01 14.92
CA GLY A 95 -13.94 -3.62 16.30
C GLY A 95 -14.27 -2.14 16.49
N ALA A 96 -14.67 -1.79 17.72
CA ALA A 96 -15.10 -0.43 18.11
C ALA A 96 -13.96 0.40 18.73
N GLU A 97 -12.74 -0.13 18.79
CA GLU A 97 -11.58 0.58 19.34
C GLU A 97 -11.26 1.82 18.49
N LYS A 98 -10.89 2.92 19.16
CA LYS A 98 -10.61 4.21 18.52
C LYS A 98 -9.12 4.50 18.32
N GLU A 99 -8.25 3.78 19.02
CA GLU A 99 -6.80 3.98 18.96
C GLU A 99 -6.23 3.68 17.58
N VAL A 100 -5.28 4.46 17.09
CA VAL A 100 -4.70 4.26 15.75
C VAL A 100 -3.85 2.99 15.72
N GLU A 101 -3.03 2.79 16.73
CA GLU A 101 -2.14 1.64 16.89
C GLU A 101 -2.85 0.55 17.68
N VAL A 102 -3.47 -0.38 16.96
CA VAL A 102 -3.96 -1.63 17.56
C VAL A 102 -3.35 -2.77 16.78
N ILE A 103 -2.42 -3.48 17.40
CA ILE A 103 -1.80 -4.67 16.81
C ILE A 103 -2.89 -5.75 16.67
N GLY A 104 -3.02 -6.28 15.46
CA GLY A 104 -3.98 -7.31 15.10
C GLY A 104 -3.91 -7.60 13.60
N GLY A 105 -4.35 -8.78 13.21
CA GLY A 105 -4.38 -9.22 11.83
C GLY A 105 -5.80 -9.22 11.29
N ALA A 106 -6.16 -10.33 10.62
CA ALA A 106 -7.48 -10.54 10.03
C ALA A 106 -8.63 -10.60 11.06
N ASP A 107 -8.31 -10.78 12.34
CA ASP A 107 -9.26 -10.77 13.45
C ASP A 107 -9.78 -9.35 13.77
N LYS A 108 -8.96 -8.31 13.52
CA LYS A 108 -9.32 -6.91 13.80
C LYS A 108 -9.53 -6.07 12.55
N TYR A 109 -8.98 -6.50 11.43
CA TYR A 109 -8.91 -5.71 10.20
C TYR A 109 -9.34 -6.48 8.97
N GLN A 110 -10.02 -5.79 8.05
CA GLN A 110 -10.40 -6.32 6.75
C GLN A 110 -9.89 -5.41 5.65
N ALA A 111 -9.25 -6.00 4.64
CA ALA A 111 -9.01 -5.32 3.39
C ALA A 111 -10.34 -5.12 2.65
N VAL A 112 -10.67 -3.87 2.31
CA VAL A 112 -11.93 -3.51 1.66
C VAL A 112 -11.74 -2.59 0.46
N CYS A 113 -12.63 -2.74 -0.52
CA CYS A 113 -12.75 -1.79 -1.62
C CYS A 113 -13.47 -0.50 -1.14
N ARG A 114 -13.46 0.54 -1.98
CA ARG A 114 -14.11 1.83 -1.67
C ARG A 114 -15.58 1.69 -1.29
N LYS A 115 -16.33 0.84 -2.00
CA LYS A 115 -17.77 0.62 -1.74
C LYS A 115 -17.99 -0.01 -0.36
N CYS A 116 -17.29 -1.11 -0.07
CA CYS A 116 -17.37 -1.86 1.19
C CYS A 116 -16.85 -1.08 2.41
N TYR A 117 -15.93 -0.13 2.19
CA TYR A 117 -15.53 0.82 3.22
C TYR A 117 -16.69 1.77 3.62
N GLY A 118 -17.62 2.06 2.71
CA GLY A 118 -18.70 3.04 2.90
C GLY A 118 -18.59 4.28 2.01
N GLY A 119 -17.75 4.25 0.98
CA GLY A 119 -17.37 5.42 0.16
C GLY A 119 -18.17 5.65 -1.12
N LEU A 120 -19.32 5.02 -1.31
CA LEU A 120 -20.26 5.39 -2.37
C LEU A 120 -21.51 5.98 -1.72
N VAL A 121 -21.60 7.31 -1.71
CA VAL A 121 -22.88 7.99 -1.50
C VAL A 121 -23.75 7.59 -2.69
N GLU A 122 -24.71 6.70 -2.49
CA GLU A 122 -25.80 6.59 -3.46
C GLU A 122 -26.49 7.95 -3.47
N ARG A 123 -26.37 8.69 -4.57
CA ARG A 123 -27.29 9.80 -4.81
C ARG A 123 -28.67 9.17 -4.76
N ARG A 124 -29.51 9.59 -3.81
CA ARG A 124 -30.93 9.25 -3.82
C ARG A 124 -31.45 9.61 -5.20
N THR A 125 -31.71 8.63 -6.05
CA THR A 125 -32.57 8.86 -7.20
C THR A 125 -33.90 9.27 -6.61
N ALA A 126 -34.36 10.48 -6.97
CA ALA A 126 -35.72 10.92 -6.65
C ALA A 126 -36.72 9.79 -7.00
N PRO A 127 -37.82 9.65 -6.25
CA PRO A 127 -38.80 8.60 -6.52
C PRO A 127 -39.27 8.67 -7.98
N PRO A 128 -39.55 7.53 -8.63
CA PRO A 128 -39.97 7.50 -10.02
C PRO A 128 -41.31 8.25 -10.14
N SER A 129 -41.33 9.35 -10.89
CA SER A 129 -42.58 9.95 -11.33
C SER A 129 -43.25 9.02 -12.34
N GLU A 130 -44.55 8.87 -12.16
CA GLU A 130 -45.40 7.90 -12.82
C GLU A 130 -45.48 8.10 -14.35
N LYS A 131 -45.69 6.97 -15.04
CA LYS A 131 -45.52 6.70 -16.47
C LYS A 131 -46.16 7.72 -17.43
N ARG A 132 -45.45 8.05 -18.52
CA ARG A 132 -46.08 8.36 -19.82
C ARG A 132 -45.40 7.53 -20.92
N LEU A 133 -46.13 6.52 -21.38
CA LEU A 133 -45.78 5.64 -22.52
C LEU A 133 -45.49 6.49 -23.76
N HIS A 134 -44.39 6.23 -24.46
CA HIS A 134 -44.27 6.39 -25.91
C HIS A 134 -43.21 5.44 -26.48
N ASN A 135 -43.46 5.02 -27.72
CA ASN A 135 -43.08 3.75 -28.34
C ASN A 135 -41.59 3.50 -28.64
N MET A 136 -41.29 2.20 -28.70
CA MET A 136 -40.08 1.55 -29.20
C MET A 136 -39.60 2.04 -30.56
N HIS A 137 -38.28 2.16 -30.73
CA HIS A 137 -37.56 1.83 -31.96
C HIS A 137 -36.18 1.25 -31.61
N LEU A 138 -35.93 0.03 -32.07
CA LEU A 138 -34.68 -0.73 -31.94
C LEU A 138 -33.80 -0.49 -33.17
N GLN A 139 -32.57 -0.03 -32.98
CA GLN A 139 -31.35 -0.37 -33.76
C GLN A 139 -30.18 -0.06 -32.80
N GLY A 140 -29.33 -1.00 -32.36
CA GLY A 140 -28.39 -1.78 -33.14
C GLY A 140 -26.97 -1.24 -32.87
N ASN A 141 -26.14 -2.01 -32.14
CA ASN A 141 -24.76 -2.39 -32.53
C ASN A 141 -23.87 -2.78 -31.34
N SER A 142 -23.22 -3.93 -31.53
CA SER A 142 -22.26 -4.59 -30.65
C SER A 142 -20.85 -4.04 -30.88
N TRP A 143 -20.07 -3.82 -29.81
CA TRP A 143 -18.60 -3.76 -29.90
C TRP A 143 -17.94 -4.23 -28.58
N MET A 144 -17.22 -5.37 -28.70
CA MET A 144 -15.84 -5.68 -28.21
C MET A 144 -15.40 -5.26 -26.79
N GLN A 145 -14.56 -5.96 -26.03
CA GLN A 145 -13.82 -7.23 -26.15
C GLN A 145 -13.22 -7.51 -24.76
N ALA A 146 -13.00 -8.79 -24.45
CA ALA A 146 -12.23 -9.25 -23.29
C ALA A 146 -10.73 -9.38 -23.64
N PHE A 147 -9.84 -9.21 -22.66
CA PHE A 147 -8.51 -9.86 -22.70
C PHE A 147 -8.03 -10.29 -21.29
N PRO A 148 -7.36 -11.46 -21.18
CA PRO A 148 -6.91 -12.05 -19.93
C PRO A 148 -5.42 -11.81 -19.66
N GLY A 149 -4.99 -11.95 -18.40
CA GLY A 149 -3.57 -11.97 -18.04
C GLY A 149 -3.35 -12.64 -16.68
N SER A 150 -2.53 -13.69 -16.68
CA SER A 150 -2.26 -14.65 -15.62
C SER A 150 -0.76 -14.68 -15.25
N PHE A 151 -0.42 -15.26 -14.06
CA PHE A 151 0.91 -15.65 -13.52
C PHE A 151 1.81 -14.53 -12.96
N SER A 152 2.70 -14.70 -11.97
CA SER A 152 2.98 -15.57 -10.80
C SER A 152 4.22 -14.92 -10.09
N PRO A 153 4.70 -15.35 -8.90
CA PRO A 153 5.44 -14.50 -7.96
C PRO A 153 6.94 -14.36 -8.29
N ALA A 154 7.53 -13.21 -7.97
CA ALA A 154 8.97 -12.96 -8.09
C ALA A 154 9.72 -13.25 -6.78
N TYR A 155 10.77 -14.08 -6.89
CA TYR A 155 11.80 -14.36 -5.87
C TYR A 155 13.03 -13.46 -6.05
N ILE A 156 13.82 -13.29 -4.98
CA ILE A 156 15.04 -12.47 -4.90
C ILE A 156 16.28 -13.32 -5.26
N SER A 157 17.22 -12.76 -6.04
CA SER A 157 18.49 -13.39 -6.42
C SER A 157 19.68 -12.88 -5.59
N GLU A 158 20.58 -13.80 -5.23
CA GLU A 158 21.79 -13.60 -4.42
C GLU A 158 22.94 -12.83 -5.09
N ASN A 159 23.80 -12.29 -4.22
CA ASN A 159 25.23 -12.05 -4.38
C ASN A 159 25.69 -11.25 -5.61
N ARG A 160 25.75 -9.93 -5.44
CA ARG A 160 26.84 -9.13 -5.99
C ARG A 160 27.45 -8.27 -4.90
N THR A 161 28.75 -8.46 -4.71
CA THR A 161 29.67 -7.49 -4.11
C THR A 161 29.27 -6.09 -4.58
N CYS A 162 29.21 -5.15 -3.64
CA CYS A 162 28.96 -3.72 -3.86
C CYS A 162 29.93 -3.21 -4.95
N LEU A 163 29.54 -3.35 -6.22
CA LEU A 163 30.25 -2.86 -7.39
C LEU A 163 29.79 -1.42 -7.59
N ASN A 164 30.75 -0.49 -7.53
CA ASN A 164 30.63 0.92 -7.89
C ASN A 164 29.98 1.09 -9.28
N LYS A 165 28.65 1.01 -9.32
CA LYS A 165 27.83 1.37 -10.48
C LYS A 165 26.69 2.24 -10.00
N GLY A 166 27.02 3.50 -9.72
CA GLY A 166 26.28 4.73 -10.03
C GLY A 166 24.74 4.78 -10.02
N VAL A 167 24.03 3.96 -9.27
CA VAL A 167 22.57 4.10 -9.09
C VAL A 167 22.24 3.84 -7.63
N ASN A 168 22.11 4.91 -6.87
CA ASN A 168 21.43 4.88 -5.57
C ASN A 168 19.95 4.62 -5.87
N GLU A 169 19.30 3.74 -5.11
CA GLU A 169 17.89 3.42 -5.35
C GLU A 169 17.15 3.21 -4.03
N PHE A 170 16.28 4.16 -3.69
CA PHE A 170 15.28 4.07 -2.64
C PHE A 170 13.94 3.61 -3.24
N ARG A 171 13.49 2.42 -2.85
CA ARG A 171 12.19 1.88 -3.27
C ARG A 171 11.23 1.86 -2.09
N CYS A 172 10.25 2.75 -2.11
CA CYS A 172 9.12 2.67 -1.18
C CYS A 172 8.03 1.76 -1.75
N ARG A 173 7.68 0.71 -1.01
CA ARG A 173 6.55 -0.16 -1.32
C ARG A 173 5.47 0.06 -0.27
N VAL A 174 4.47 0.83 -0.64
CA VAL A 174 3.34 1.11 0.22
C VAL A 174 2.31 -0.02 0.09
N SER A 175 2.00 -0.67 1.19
CA SER A 175 0.95 -1.70 1.30
C SER A 175 -0.25 -1.15 2.09
N PHE A 176 -1.36 -1.89 2.10
CA PHE A 176 -2.67 -1.49 2.64
C PHE A 176 -2.93 -2.04 4.04
#